data_AF-A0A437MJ44-F1
#
_entry.id   AF-A0A437MJ44-F1
#
_cell.length_a   1.000
_cell.length_b   1.000
_cell.length_c   1.000
_cell.angle_alpha   90.00
_cell.angle_beta   90.00
_cell.angle_gamma   90.00
#
_symmetry.space_group_name_H-M   'P 1'
#
loop_
_entity.id
_entity.type
_entity.pdbx_description
1 polymer ?
#
loop_
_entity_poly.entity_id
_entity_poly.type
_entity_poly.pdbx_seq_one_letter_code
_entity_poly.pdbx_strand_id
1 'polypeptide(L)'
;MATVENYADVAKAVYARQDGPAVNMGNLEGWQVQKWEWATWYGNGYQGGVFANNSDVIVGFSGAHGRGGASVSQSAGNARIGVNAIPNMAGSATTMVKWALSIAYGRQVSMCGHSLGGGLAEVVGNWAGLPFISFNGPGMASYLKMPAFNLFRQQQLHRASTSNNTSDAVGICFTVRGDVLGSFGAHVGHEIVVDAHGAENTHSMDAIIMGIGKERLRHSPREFLSNWPSAPR
;
A
#
# COMPACT_ATOMS: atom_id res chain seq x y z
N MET A 1 -3.49 15.78 7.87
CA MET A 1 -4.04 14.42 7.76
C MET A 1 -3.97 14.02 6.30
N ALA A 2 -3.44 12.83 6.02
CA ALA A 2 -3.29 12.33 4.66
C ALA A 2 -4.65 12.02 4.00
N THR A 3 -4.77 12.35 2.72
CA THR A 3 -5.92 11.99 1.86
C THR A 3 -5.62 10.74 1.05
N VAL A 4 -6.65 10.09 0.49
CA VAL A 4 -6.47 8.94 -0.44
C VAL A 4 -5.60 9.34 -1.64
N GLU A 5 -5.70 10.59 -2.10
CA GLU A 5 -4.83 11.17 -3.13
C GLU A 5 -3.35 11.12 -2.72
N ASN A 6 -3.02 11.50 -1.47
CA ASN A 6 -1.63 11.42 -0.99
C ASN A 6 -1.10 9.98 -1.00
N TYR A 7 -1.93 9.00 -0.63
CA TYR A 7 -1.53 7.58 -0.71
C TYR A 7 -1.32 7.13 -2.16
N ALA A 8 -2.16 7.58 -3.10
CA ALA A 8 -2.01 7.27 -4.52
C ALA A 8 -0.73 7.89 -5.09
N ASP A 9 -0.42 9.13 -4.72
CA ASP A 9 0.81 9.81 -5.13
C ASP A 9 2.05 9.14 -4.54
N VAL A 10 2.01 8.74 -3.26
CA VAL A 10 3.09 7.95 -2.65
C VAL A 10 3.27 6.61 -3.37
N ALA A 11 2.18 5.90 -3.66
CA ALA A 11 2.22 4.62 -4.37
C ALA A 11 2.77 4.75 -5.80
N LYS A 12 2.58 5.90 -6.47
CA LYS A 12 3.22 6.23 -7.74
C LYS A 12 4.69 6.59 -7.55
N ALA A 13 5.00 7.45 -6.58
CA ALA A 13 6.34 7.97 -6.33
C ALA A 13 7.35 6.86 -6.07
N VAL A 14 6.97 5.81 -5.34
CA VAL A 14 7.88 4.68 -5.01
C VAL A 14 8.32 3.84 -6.21
N TYR A 15 7.81 4.08 -7.41
CA TYR A 15 8.34 3.50 -8.66
C TYR A 15 9.42 4.35 -9.35
N ALA A 16 9.67 5.59 -8.90
CA ALA A 16 10.79 6.38 -9.41
C ALA A 16 12.10 5.60 -9.21
N ARG A 17 13.08 5.71 -10.12
CA ARG A 17 14.38 4.98 -10.10
C ARG A 17 15.54 5.87 -9.64
N GLN A 18 16.61 5.24 -9.15
CA GLN A 18 17.84 5.89 -8.70
C GLN A 18 18.52 6.73 -9.81
N ASP A 19 18.43 6.26 -11.06
CA ASP A 19 18.97 6.93 -12.26
C ASP A 19 17.88 7.68 -13.06
N GLY A 20 16.67 7.76 -12.52
CA GLY A 20 15.52 8.41 -13.14
C GLY A 20 15.43 9.90 -12.77
N PRO A 21 14.45 10.64 -13.32
CA PRO A 21 14.15 11.97 -12.81
C PRO A 21 13.88 11.90 -11.30
N ALA A 22 14.20 12.99 -10.59
CA ALA A 22 13.94 13.14 -9.16
C ALA A 22 12.53 12.61 -8.82
N VAL A 23 12.37 11.99 -7.65
CA VAL A 23 11.09 11.41 -7.17
C VAL A 23 9.98 12.40 -7.49
N ASN A 24 9.13 12.06 -8.45
CA ASN A 24 8.02 12.93 -8.83
C ASN A 24 6.98 12.81 -7.71
N MET A 25 7.03 13.79 -6.81
CA MET A 25 6.20 13.85 -5.61
C MET A 25 4.75 14.27 -5.93
N GLY A 26 4.36 14.48 -7.19
CA GLY A 26 2.96 14.77 -7.55
C GLY A 26 2.39 15.96 -6.77
N ASN A 27 1.21 15.77 -6.17
CA ASN A 27 0.52 16.76 -5.32
C ASN A 27 0.93 16.66 -3.83
N LEU A 28 2.06 16.03 -3.50
CA LEU A 28 2.55 15.90 -2.12
C LEU A 28 3.21 17.20 -1.60
N GLU A 29 2.52 18.32 -1.76
CA GLU A 29 2.95 19.59 -1.18
C GLU A 29 3.06 19.47 0.36
N GLY A 30 4.17 19.93 0.93
CA GLY A 30 4.44 19.81 2.37
C GLY A 30 4.91 18.43 2.85
N TRP A 31 5.06 17.45 1.96
CA TRP A 31 5.67 16.15 2.29
C TRP A 31 7.16 16.14 1.97
N GLN A 32 7.92 15.44 2.81
CA GLN A 32 9.36 15.25 2.66
C GLN A 32 9.69 13.76 2.64
N VAL A 33 10.57 13.36 1.73
CA VAL A 33 11.16 12.03 1.73
C VAL A 33 12.17 11.95 2.87
N GLN A 34 11.90 11.08 3.84
CA GLN A 34 12.73 10.88 5.03
C GLN A 34 13.74 9.75 4.84
N LYS A 35 13.35 8.72 4.08
CA LYS A 35 14.19 7.57 3.77
C LYS A 35 13.74 6.95 2.45
N TRP A 36 14.70 6.37 1.74
CA TRP A 36 14.44 5.62 0.53
C TRP A 36 15.28 4.35 0.52
N GLU A 37 14.71 3.25 0.03
CA GLU A 37 15.43 2.01 -0.24
C GLU A 37 15.22 1.59 -1.69
N TRP A 38 16.34 1.35 -2.35
CA TRP A 38 16.43 0.92 -3.73
C TRP A 38 16.56 -0.60 -3.81
N ALA A 39 15.88 -1.21 -4.77
CA ALA A 39 16.09 -2.62 -5.06
C ALA A 39 17.49 -2.81 -5.63
N THR A 40 18.42 -3.36 -4.84
CA THR A 40 19.77 -3.66 -5.31
C THR A 40 19.80 -4.95 -6.11
N TRP A 41 20.77 -5.07 -7.03
CA TRP A 41 20.93 -6.26 -7.89
C TRP A 41 21.12 -7.57 -7.10
N TYR A 42 21.68 -7.47 -5.89
CA TYR A 42 21.92 -8.58 -4.96
C TYR A 42 20.91 -8.65 -3.80
N GLY A 43 19.91 -7.76 -3.79
CA GLY A 43 18.90 -7.68 -2.74
C GLY A 43 17.69 -8.58 -2.99
N ASN A 44 16.73 -8.56 -2.07
CA ASN A 44 15.45 -9.26 -2.17
C ASN A 44 14.45 -8.60 -3.15
N GLY A 45 14.89 -7.61 -3.93
CA GLY A 45 14.04 -6.86 -4.86
C GLY A 45 13.13 -5.83 -4.20
N TYR A 46 13.25 -5.60 -2.88
CA TYR A 46 12.46 -4.60 -2.16
C TYR A 46 12.86 -3.17 -2.57
N GLN A 47 11.86 -2.34 -2.81
CA GLN A 47 12.01 -0.90 -3.00
C GLN A 47 10.82 -0.18 -2.37
N GLY A 48 11.10 0.95 -1.72
CA GLY A 48 10.09 1.74 -1.03
C GLY A 48 10.66 3.02 -0.42
N GLY A 49 9.78 3.84 0.13
CA GLY A 49 10.15 5.14 0.70
C GLY A 49 9.32 5.47 1.93
N VAL A 50 9.86 6.35 2.78
CA VAL A 50 9.14 6.94 3.91
C VAL A 50 8.97 8.41 3.65
N PHE A 51 7.71 8.85 3.68
CA PHE A 51 7.29 10.20 3.40
C PHE A 51 6.67 10.76 4.67
N ALA A 52 6.98 11.99 5.03
CA ALA A 52 6.44 12.60 6.23
C ALA A 52 6.07 14.06 6.01
N ASN A 53 5.03 14.50 6.69
CA ASN A 53 4.69 15.90 6.88
C ASN A 53 4.60 16.19 8.41
N ASN A 54 3.95 17.29 8.78
CA ASN A 54 3.81 17.70 10.18
C ASN A 54 2.89 16.78 11.02
N SER A 55 1.93 16.07 10.41
CA SER A 55 0.94 15.25 11.11
C SER A 55 1.02 13.75 10.83
N ASP A 56 1.61 13.37 9.68
CA ASP A 56 1.52 12.03 9.11
C ASP A 56 2.88 11.53 8.61
N VAL A 57 3.05 10.21 8.65
CA VAL A 57 4.13 9.45 8.05
C VAL A 57 3.53 8.32 7.23
N ILE A 58 3.84 8.27 5.94
CA ILE A 58 3.40 7.21 5.02
C ILE A 58 4.62 6.41 4.58
N VAL A 59 4.54 5.10 4.72
CA VAL A 59 5.50 4.16 4.13
C VAL A 59 4.95 3.65 2.80
N GLY A 60 5.61 3.98 1.70
CA GLY A 60 5.24 3.49 0.37
C GLY A 60 6.06 2.26 0.00
N PHE A 61 5.40 1.23 -0.54
CA PHE A 61 6.04 0.04 -1.10
C PHE A 61 5.82 -0.02 -2.61
N SER A 62 6.90 -0.23 -3.35
CA SER A 62 6.83 -0.46 -4.78
C SER A 62 6.46 -1.91 -5.10
N GLY A 63 5.82 -2.12 -6.25
CA GLY A 63 5.65 -3.45 -6.80
C GLY A 63 6.89 -3.95 -7.56
N ALA A 64 6.85 -5.21 -8.00
CA ALA A 64 7.93 -5.78 -8.80
C ALA A 64 8.08 -5.02 -10.12
N HIS A 65 9.29 -4.54 -10.38
CA HIS A 65 9.69 -4.12 -11.71
C HIS A 65 9.99 -5.40 -12.49
N GLY A 66 9.15 -5.76 -13.46
CA GLY A 66 9.43 -6.89 -14.34
C GLY A 66 10.82 -6.72 -14.95
N ARG A 67 11.76 -7.62 -14.63
CA ARG A 67 13.03 -7.71 -15.37
C ARG A 67 12.66 -8.13 -16.80
N GLY A 68 12.65 -7.18 -17.74
CA GLY A 68 12.48 -7.47 -19.17
C GLY A 68 11.07 -7.27 -19.76
N GLY A 69 10.38 -6.18 -19.43
CA GLY A 69 9.25 -5.67 -20.24
C GLY A 69 7.93 -6.45 -20.16
N ALA A 70 7.90 -7.64 -19.54
CA ALA A 70 6.65 -8.32 -19.23
C ALA A 70 6.06 -7.76 -17.93
N SER A 71 4.92 -7.09 -18.02
CA SER A 71 4.17 -6.68 -16.84
C SER A 71 3.73 -7.91 -16.06
N VAL A 72 3.97 -7.92 -14.74
CA VAL A 72 3.49 -8.96 -13.81
C VAL A 72 1.96 -9.10 -13.88
N SER A 73 1.28 -8.08 -14.42
CA SER A 73 -0.18 -7.95 -14.51
C SER A 73 -0.85 -8.63 -15.71
N GLN A 74 -0.12 -9.14 -16.69
CA GLN A 74 -0.74 -9.62 -17.94
C GLN A 74 -1.19 -11.10 -17.91
N SER A 75 -0.80 -11.88 -16.88
CA SER A 75 -1.24 -13.26 -16.77
C SER A 75 -1.32 -13.73 -15.32
N ALA A 76 -2.28 -14.62 -15.03
CA ALA A 76 -2.44 -15.25 -13.72
C ALA A 76 -1.19 -16.05 -13.29
N GLY A 77 -0.38 -16.51 -14.24
CA GLY A 77 0.92 -17.16 -13.96
C GLY A 77 1.95 -16.19 -13.39
N ASN A 78 2.09 -15.00 -13.99
CA ASN A 78 3.01 -13.97 -13.51
C ASN A 78 2.56 -13.40 -12.16
N ALA A 79 1.24 -13.28 -11.95
CA ALA A 79 0.66 -12.89 -10.66
C ALA A 79 1.08 -13.84 -9.52
N ARG A 80 0.98 -15.16 -9.73
CA ARG A 80 1.41 -16.17 -8.73
C ARG A 80 2.90 -16.08 -8.42
N ILE A 81 3.73 -15.87 -9.43
CA ILE A 81 5.18 -15.69 -9.26
C ILE A 81 5.45 -14.42 -8.42
N GLY A 82 4.74 -13.33 -8.72
CA GLY A 82 4.81 -12.08 -7.96
C GLY A 82 4.41 -12.24 -6.51
N VAL A 83 3.24 -12.85 -6.23
CA VAL A 83 2.76 -13.10 -4.87
C VAL A 83 3.75 -13.92 -4.04
N ASN A 84 4.41 -14.91 -4.66
CA ASN A 84 5.45 -15.70 -4.00
C ASN A 84 6.73 -14.91 -3.67
N ALA A 85 6.92 -13.70 -4.21
CA ALA A 85 8.02 -12.81 -3.85
C ALA A 85 7.74 -11.99 -2.57
N ILE A 86 6.47 -11.86 -2.14
CA ILE A 86 6.09 -11.08 -0.95
C ILE A 86 6.80 -11.57 0.32
N PRO A 87 6.86 -12.87 0.64
CA PRO A 87 7.56 -13.35 1.82
C PRO A 87 9.04 -12.93 1.87
N ASN A 88 9.72 -12.89 0.71
CA ASN A 88 11.13 -12.50 0.62
C ASN A 88 11.35 -10.99 0.89
N MET A 89 10.35 -10.15 0.58
CA MET A 89 10.42 -8.69 0.77
C MET A 89 9.85 -8.22 2.10
N ALA A 90 8.99 -9.02 2.74
CA ALA A 90 8.28 -8.65 3.96
C ALA A 90 9.23 -8.25 5.12
N GLY A 91 10.40 -8.86 5.22
CA GLY A 91 11.41 -8.49 6.23
C GLY A 91 11.96 -7.07 6.05
N SER A 92 12.28 -6.68 4.81
CA SER A 92 12.74 -5.32 4.50
C SER A 92 11.61 -4.29 4.69
N ALA A 93 10.41 -4.60 4.21
CA ALA A 93 9.22 -3.77 4.41
C ALA A 93 8.93 -3.54 5.91
N THR A 94 9.04 -4.60 6.71
CA THR A 94 8.90 -4.52 8.17
C THR A 94 9.97 -3.63 8.82
N THR A 95 11.21 -3.72 8.34
CA THR A 95 12.32 -2.88 8.83
C THR A 95 12.10 -1.41 8.51
N MET A 96 11.61 -1.11 7.30
CA MET A 96 11.23 0.25 6.90
C MET A 96 10.11 0.81 7.80
N VAL A 97 9.10 0.01 8.10
CA VAL A 97 8.00 0.40 9.00
C VAL A 97 8.49 0.67 10.42
N LYS A 98 9.39 -0.16 10.96
CA LYS A 98 10.01 0.10 12.27
C LYS A 98 10.80 1.42 12.27
N TRP A 99 11.52 1.70 11.20
CA TRP A 99 12.23 2.96 11.06
C TRP A 99 11.27 4.15 11.03
N ALA A 100 10.18 4.05 10.25
CA ALA A 100 9.13 5.08 10.20
C ALA A 100 8.50 5.34 11.58
N LEU A 101 8.24 4.28 12.35
CA LEU A 101 7.76 4.39 13.74
C LEU A 101 8.77 5.12 14.64
N SER A 102 10.07 4.89 14.46
CA SER A 102 11.13 5.52 15.27
C SER A 102 11.24 7.04 15.05
N ILE A 103 10.85 7.53 13.86
CA ILE A 103 10.86 8.96 13.53
C ILE A 103 9.48 9.60 13.66
N ALA A 104 8.44 8.88 14.06
CA ALA A 104 7.08 9.41 14.03
C ALA A 104 6.88 10.59 14.99
N TYR A 105 7.51 10.58 16.17
CA TYR A 105 7.43 11.64 17.18
C TYR A 105 5.98 12.11 17.48
N GLY A 106 5.04 11.17 17.55
CA GLY A 106 3.61 11.45 17.79
C GLY A 106 2.75 11.61 16.53
N ARG A 107 3.35 11.63 15.33
CA ARG A 107 2.63 11.62 14.05
C ARG A 107 1.96 10.27 13.77
N GLN A 108 0.89 10.30 12.98
CA GLN A 108 0.22 9.09 12.54
C GLN A 108 1.08 8.34 11.52
N VAL A 109 1.25 7.03 11.69
CA VAL A 109 2.00 6.18 10.75
C VAL A 109 1.02 5.30 9.99
N SER A 110 1.19 5.22 8.68
CA SER A 110 0.40 4.37 7.79
C SER A 110 1.25 3.91 6.61
N MET A 111 0.71 3.05 5.76
CA MET A 111 1.44 2.55 4.60
C MET A 111 0.56 2.39 3.37
N CYS A 112 1.18 2.33 2.20
CA CYS A 112 0.47 2.03 0.97
C CYS A 112 1.37 1.40 -0.07
N GLY A 113 0.75 0.85 -1.11
CA GLY A 113 1.46 0.38 -2.28
C GLY A 113 0.53 -0.03 -3.39
N HIS A 114 1.08 -0.15 -4.58
CA HIS A 114 0.37 -0.62 -5.76
C HIS A 114 0.87 -2.00 -6.19
N SER A 115 -0.01 -2.81 -6.79
CA SER A 115 0.34 -4.14 -7.29
C SER A 115 0.94 -4.99 -6.16
N LEU A 116 2.09 -5.62 -6.39
CA LEU A 116 2.85 -6.35 -5.36
C LEU A 116 3.14 -5.51 -4.10
N GLY A 117 3.34 -4.19 -4.23
CA GLY A 117 3.51 -3.27 -3.10
C GLY A 117 2.25 -3.12 -2.25
N GLY A 118 1.06 -3.23 -2.86
CA GLY A 118 -0.22 -3.24 -2.15
C GLY A 118 -0.38 -4.51 -1.30
N GLY A 119 0.01 -5.66 -1.84
CA GLY A 119 0.07 -6.91 -1.08
C GLY A 119 1.05 -6.85 0.10
N LEU A 120 2.21 -6.19 -0.06
CA LEU A 120 3.13 -5.92 1.05
C LEU A 120 2.49 -5.03 2.13
N ALA A 121 1.75 -4.00 1.72
CA ALA A 121 1.04 -3.11 2.64
C ALA A 121 -0.01 -3.87 3.47
N GLU A 122 -0.76 -4.78 2.86
CA GLU A 122 -1.72 -5.65 3.55
C GLU A 122 -1.03 -6.52 4.62
N VAL A 123 0.05 -7.21 4.24
CA VAL A 123 0.76 -8.13 5.14
C VAL A 123 1.41 -7.38 6.30
N VAL A 124 2.20 -6.36 6.00
CA VAL A 124 2.97 -5.62 7.01
C VAL A 124 2.06 -4.74 7.86
N GLY A 125 1.03 -4.13 7.26
CA GLY A 125 0.04 -3.33 7.97
C GLY A 125 -0.71 -4.17 9.00
N ASN A 126 -1.13 -5.37 8.62
CA ASN A 126 -1.74 -6.33 9.54
C ASN A 126 -0.78 -6.77 10.65
N TRP A 127 0.47 -7.14 10.32
CA TRP A 127 1.45 -7.56 11.34
C TRP A 127 1.79 -6.45 12.33
N ALA A 128 1.92 -5.21 11.84
CA ALA A 128 2.27 -4.05 12.66
C ALA A 128 1.06 -3.41 13.36
N GLY A 129 -0.18 -3.79 13.02
CA GLY A 129 -1.39 -3.12 13.51
C GLY A 129 -1.43 -1.65 13.09
N LEU A 130 -1.13 -1.38 11.82
CA LEU A 130 -1.05 -0.05 11.21
C LEU A 130 -2.08 0.08 10.08
N PRO A 131 -2.70 1.27 9.91
CA PRO A 131 -3.54 1.55 8.74
C PRO A 131 -2.77 1.40 7.44
N PHE A 132 -3.44 0.89 6.40
CA PHE A 132 -2.85 0.78 5.07
C PHE A 132 -3.85 1.02 3.95
N ILE A 133 -3.33 1.38 2.77
CA ILE A 133 -4.09 1.38 1.51
C ILE A 133 -3.38 0.52 0.46
N SER A 134 -4.08 -0.48 -0.07
CA SER A 134 -3.64 -1.33 -1.16
C SER A 134 -4.31 -0.89 -2.45
N PHE A 135 -3.53 -0.66 -3.51
CA PHE A 135 -4.02 -0.29 -4.83
C PHE A 135 -3.76 -1.44 -5.82
N ASN A 136 -4.80 -2.14 -6.26
CA ASN A 136 -4.71 -3.34 -7.09
C ASN A 136 -3.68 -4.37 -6.56
N GLY A 137 -3.55 -4.46 -5.23
CA GLY A 137 -2.70 -5.49 -4.63
C GLY A 137 -3.34 -6.87 -4.74
N PRO A 138 -2.57 -7.96 -4.69
CA PRO A 138 -3.16 -9.28 -4.45
C PRO A 138 -3.69 -9.36 -3.02
N GLY A 139 -4.80 -10.05 -2.82
CA GLY A 139 -5.36 -10.34 -1.51
C GLY A 139 -4.51 -11.32 -0.72
N MET A 140 -4.02 -10.87 0.45
CA MET A 140 -3.01 -11.59 1.23
C MET A 140 -3.52 -12.29 2.50
N ALA A 141 -4.83 -12.35 2.74
CA ALA A 141 -5.40 -12.89 3.97
C ALA A 141 -5.01 -14.35 4.25
N SER A 142 -4.88 -15.18 3.20
CA SER A 142 -4.45 -16.58 3.33
C SER A 142 -2.97 -16.73 3.75
N TYR A 143 -2.13 -15.75 3.42
CA TYR A 143 -0.70 -15.72 3.73
C TYR A 143 -0.39 -15.15 5.12
N LEU A 144 -1.36 -14.49 5.77
CA LEU A 144 -1.23 -14.01 7.15
C LEU A 144 -1.07 -15.13 8.19
N LYS A 145 -1.37 -16.38 7.83
CA LYS A 145 -1.19 -17.55 8.71
C LYS A 145 0.28 -17.93 8.92
N MET A 146 1.23 -17.27 8.25
CA MET A 146 2.65 -17.41 8.57
C MET A 146 2.98 -16.65 9.87
N PRO A 147 3.66 -17.29 10.84
CA PRO A 147 3.73 -16.80 12.22
C PRO A 147 4.59 -15.54 12.35
N ALA A 148 3.96 -14.35 12.35
CA ALA A 148 4.52 -13.10 12.86
C ALA A 148 4.59 -13.07 14.40
N PHE A 149 4.80 -14.23 15.04
CA PHE A 149 4.25 -14.53 16.36
C PHE A 149 4.94 -13.86 17.56
N ASN A 150 6.05 -13.11 17.39
CA ASN A 150 6.79 -12.60 18.55
C ASN A 150 7.26 -11.13 18.51
N LEU A 151 7.08 -10.38 17.42
CA LEU A 151 7.66 -9.02 17.35
C LEU A 151 6.71 -7.84 17.62
N PHE A 152 5.40 -7.99 17.36
CA PHE A 152 4.49 -6.83 17.32
C PHE A 152 3.40 -6.81 18.41
N ARG A 153 3.30 -7.84 19.25
CA ARG A 153 2.26 -7.92 20.30
C ARG A 153 2.33 -6.78 21.32
N GLN A 154 3.53 -6.33 21.71
CA GLN A 154 3.65 -5.23 22.68
C GLN A 154 3.22 -3.88 22.10
N GLN A 155 3.43 -3.64 20.81
CA GLN A 155 3.03 -2.41 20.14
C GLN A 155 1.51 -2.35 19.91
N GLN A 156 0.88 -3.50 19.61
CA GLN A 156 -0.58 -3.60 19.50
C GLN A 156 -1.28 -3.31 20.84
N LEU A 157 -0.73 -3.80 21.96
CA LEU A 157 -1.24 -3.53 23.32
C LEU A 157 -1.09 -2.06 23.73
N HIS A 158 0.04 -1.42 23.42
CA HIS A 158 0.25 -0.01 23.77
C HIS A 158 -0.69 0.93 22.98
N ARG A 159 -1.05 0.54 21.76
CA ARG A 159 -2.04 1.24 20.94
C ARG A 159 -3.46 1.03 21.43
N ALA A 160 -3.84 -0.17 21.86
CA ALA A 160 -5.14 -0.37 22.50
C ALA A 160 -5.33 0.53 23.75
N SER A 161 -4.25 0.88 24.46
CA SER A 161 -4.31 1.81 25.59
C SER A 161 -4.27 3.30 25.23
N THR A 162 -3.88 3.67 24.01
CA THR A 162 -3.76 5.07 23.54
C THR A 162 -4.70 5.43 22.38
N SER A 163 -5.35 4.44 21.76
CA SER A 163 -6.32 4.63 20.69
C SER A 163 -7.71 4.87 21.26
N ASN A 164 -8.21 6.09 21.16
CA ASN A 164 -9.57 6.43 21.57
C ASN A 164 -10.66 5.95 20.60
N ASN A 165 -10.37 5.13 19.58
CA ASN A 165 -11.38 4.57 18.68
C ASN A 165 -10.89 3.26 18.05
N THR A 166 -11.45 2.13 18.48
CA THR A 166 -11.24 0.79 17.91
C THR A 166 -12.11 0.51 16.68
N SER A 167 -12.66 1.55 16.05
CA SER A 167 -13.43 1.54 14.79
C SER A 167 -12.68 2.14 13.59
N ASP A 168 -11.41 2.54 13.77
CA ASP A 168 -10.59 3.18 12.74
C ASP A 168 -9.93 2.12 11.83
N ALA A 169 -10.61 1.82 10.71
CA ALA A 169 -10.32 0.86 9.64
C ALA A 169 -8.91 0.21 9.59
N VAL A 170 -8.89 -1.12 9.74
CA VAL A 170 -7.76 -1.97 9.34
C VAL A 170 -7.85 -2.17 7.82
N GLY A 171 -7.18 -1.30 7.07
CA GLY A 171 -6.92 -1.46 5.63
C GLY A 171 -8.05 -1.09 4.68
N ILE A 172 -7.73 -0.36 3.61
CA ILE A 172 -8.59 -0.21 2.41
C ILE A 172 -7.87 -0.84 1.23
N CYS A 173 -8.56 -1.72 0.50
CA CYS A 173 -8.03 -2.35 -0.69
C CYS A 173 -8.87 -1.94 -1.90
N PHE A 174 -8.31 -1.09 -2.76
CA PHE A 174 -8.95 -0.72 -4.02
C PHE A 174 -8.59 -1.75 -5.10
N THR A 175 -9.60 -2.36 -5.71
CA THR A 175 -9.42 -3.29 -6.82
C THR A 175 -10.21 -2.81 -8.04
N VAL A 176 -9.61 -2.87 -9.22
CA VAL A 176 -10.31 -2.54 -10.47
C VAL A 176 -10.99 -3.79 -10.99
N ARG A 177 -12.27 -3.68 -11.35
CA ARG A 177 -13.03 -4.77 -11.98
C ARG A 177 -12.31 -5.24 -13.24
N GLY A 178 -12.00 -6.53 -13.29
CA GLY A 178 -11.26 -7.16 -14.39
C GLY A 178 -9.74 -7.10 -14.25
N ASP A 179 -9.20 -6.57 -13.16
CA ASP A 179 -7.78 -6.75 -12.83
C ASP A 179 -7.52 -8.16 -12.25
N VAL A 180 -6.64 -8.91 -12.90
CA VAL A 180 -6.30 -10.29 -12.53
C VAL A 180 -5.55 -10.34 -11.20
N LEU A 181 -4.68 -9.36 -10.92
CA LEU A 181 -3.90 -9.37 -9.67
C LEU A 181 -4.74 -8.88 -8.50
N GLY A 182 -5.49 -7.79 -8.66
CA GLY A 182 -6.45 -7.28 -7.69
C GLY A 182 -7.48 -8.33 -7.28
N SER A 183 -7.96 -9.13 -8.23
CA SER A 183 -8.94 -10.20 -7.94
C SER A 183 -8.33 -11.48 -7.36
N PHE A 184 -7.03 -11.51 -7.07
CA PHE A 184 -6.34 -12.71 -6.61
C PHE A 184 -6.36 -12.84 -5.09
N GLY A 185 -7.01 -13.88 -4.56
CA GLY A 185 -7.02 -14.15 -3.12
C GLY A 185 -8.03 -13.31 -2.35
N ALA A 186 -8.00 -13.39 -1.03
CA ALA A 186 -8.86 -12.61 -0.15
C ALA A 186 -8.06 -11.47 0.47
N HIS A 187 -8.58 -10.24 0.42
CA HIS A 187 -7.90 -9.06 0.94
C HIS A 187 -7.92 -8.99 2.46
N VAL A 188 -6.91 -8.34 3.00
CA VAL A 188 -6.90 -7.89 4.38
C VAL A 188 -7.60 -6.52 4.45
N GLY A 189 -8.67 -6.40 5.22
CA GLY A 189 -9.39 -5.13 5.39
C GLY A 189 -10.61 -4.97 4.47
N HIS A 190 -10.98 -3.72 4.19
CA HIS A 190 -12.15 -3.38 3.38
C HIS A 190 -11.80 -3.35 1.89
N GLU A 191 -12.26 -4.33 1.13
CA GLU A 191 -12.16 -4.31 -0.33
C GLU A 191 -13.21 -3.39 -0.96
N ILE A 192 -12.75 -2.54 -1.86
CA ILE A 192 -13.55 -1.62 -2.67
C ILE A 192 -13.24 -1.88 -4.13
N VAL A 193 -14.20 -2.53 -4.81
CA VAL A 193 -14.12 -2.78 -6.25
C VAL A 193 -14.60 -1.53 -6.99
N VAL A 194 -13.77 -0.98 -7.86
CA VAL A 194 -14.07 0.16 -8.74
C VAL A 194 -14.11 -0.26 -10.20
N ASP A 195 -14.87 0.44 -11.03
CA ASP A 195 -14.91 0.16 -12.46
C ASP A 195 -13.74 0.83 -13.19
N ALA A 196 -13.22 0.20 -14.24
CA ALA A 196 -12.06 0.70 -14.99
C ALA A 196 -12.36 1.97 -15.81
N HIS A 197 -13.63 2.37 -15.96
CA HIS A 197 -14.10 3.53 -16.74
C HIS A 197 -13.38 3.75 -18.08
N GLY A 198 -13.16 2.68 -18.85
CA GLY A 198 -12.54 2.75 -20.17
C GLY A 198 -11.00 2.73 -20.17
N ALA A 199 -10.35 2.50 -19.03
CA ALA A 199 -8.91 2.29 -18.98
C ALA A 199 -8.50 1.04 -19.80
N GLU A 200 -7.53 1.21 -20.70
CA GLU A 200 -6.98 0.10 -21.50
C GLU A 200 -6.22 -0.92 -20.63
N ASN A 201 -5.71 -0.49 -19.47
CA ASN A 201 -4.98 -1.32 -18.53
C ASN A 201 -5.64 -1.25 -17.14
N THR A 202 -6.43 -2.26 -16.80
CA THR A 202 -7.14 -2.40 -15.52
C THR A 202 -6.20 -2.48 -14.31
N HIS A 203 -4.94 -2.87 -14.52
CA HIS A 203 -3.93 -2.95 -13.46
C HIS A 203 -3.13 -1.65 -13.26
N SER A 204 -3.51 -0.54 -13.90
CA SER A 204 -2.79 0.73 -13.74
C SER A 204 -3.31 1.55 -12.57
N MET A 205 -2.43 2.35 -11.94
CA MET A 205 -2.85 3.34 -10.96
C MET A 205 -3.88 4.33 -11.52
N ASP A 206 -3.79 4.65 -12.81
CA ASP A 206 -4.72 5.57 -13.45
C ASP A 206 -6.12 4.96 -13.58
N ALA A 207 -6.23 3.66 -13.88
CA ALA A 207 -7.51 2.95 -13.85
C ALA A 207 -8.17 3.02 -12.47
N ILE A 208 -7.39 2.86 -11.40
CA ILE A 208 -7.88 2.94 -10.03
C ILE A 208 -8.34 4.37 -9.70
N ILE A 209 -7.51 5.37 -10.02
CA ILE A 209 -7.81 6.79 -9.78
C ILE A 209 -9.07 7.23 -10.54
N MET A 210 -9.23 6.77 -11.79
CA MET A 210 -10.45 7.01 -12.57
C MET A 210 -11.66 6.32 -11.96
N GLY A 211 -11.51 5.05 -11.54
CA GLY A 211 -12.54 4.27 -10.85
C GLY A 211 -13.03 4.88 -9.53
N ILE A 212 -12.11 5.44 -8.75
CA ILE A 212 -12.46 6.13 -7.50
C ILE A 212 -13.11 7.49 -7.79
N GLY A 213 -12.61 8.21 -8.79
CA GLY A 213 -13.02 9.57 -9.10
C GLY A 213 -12.27 10.62 -8.28
N LYS A 214 -11.81 11.69 -8.95
CA LYS A 214 -10.91 12.71 -8.38
C LYS A 214 -11.45 13.38 -7.11
N GLU A 215 -12.75 13.69 -7.07
CA GLU A 215 -13.33 14.35 -5.90
C GLU A 215 -13.28 13.46 -4.65
N ARG A 216 -13.43 12.14 -4.81
CA ARG A 216 -13.39 11.21 -3.67
C ARG A 216 -11.97 11.02 -3.12
N LEU A 217 -10.94 11.18 -3.95
CA LEU A 217 -9.55 11.04 -3.53
C LEU A 217 -9.12 12.09 -2.51
N ARG A 218 -9.80 13.24 -2.48
CA ARG A 218 -9.47 14.36 -1.57
C ARG A 218 -9.91 14.12 -0.12
N HIS A 219 -10.64 13.05 0.14
CA HIS A 219 -11.07 12.70 1.50
C HIS A 219 -9.99 11.91 2.23
N SER A 220 -10.01 12.00 3.56
CA SER A 220 -9.25 11.06 4.39
C SER A 220 -9.78 9.64 4.23
N PRO A 221 -8.97 8.60 4.51
CA PRO A 221 -9.43 7.21 4.41
C PRO A 221 -10.69 6.91 5.22
N ARG A 222 -10.85 7.54 6.39
CA ARG A 222 -12.03 7.40 7.25
C ARG A 222 -13.28 8.00 6.61
N GLU A 223 -13.20 9.25 6.17
CA GLU A 223 -14.30 9.94 5.50
C GLU A 223 -14.66 9.25 4.18
N PHE A 224 -13.66 8.69 3.50
CA PHE A 224 -13.86 7.91 2.30
C PHE A 224 -14.76 6.70 2.58
N LEU A 225 -14.43 5.91 3.61
CA LEU A 225 -15.21 4.73 3.97
C LEU A 225 -16.61 5.06 4.47
N SER A 226 -16.80 6.17 5.19
CA SER A 226 -18.13 6.58 5.64
C SER A 226 -19.04 7.00 4.49
N ASN A 227 -18.46 7.49 3.40
CA ASN A 227 -19.18 8.03 2.25
C ASN A 227 -19.22 7.06 1.05
N TRP A 228 -18.50 5.94 1.12
CA TRP A 228 -18.51 4.96 0.05
C TRP A 228 -19.87 4.22 0.05
N PRO A 229 -20.59 4.18 -1.09
CA PRO A 229 -21.85 3.47 -1.15
C PRO A 229 -21.63 2.01 -0.76
N SER A 230 -22.39 1.53 0.21
CA SER A 230 -22.41 0.10 0.55
C SER A 230 -22.73 -0.66 -0.73
N ALA A 231 -21.92 -1.68 -1.05
CA ALA A 231 -22.14 -2.50 -2.24
C ALA A 231 -23.61 -2.98 -2.25
N PRO A 232 -24.31 -2.94 -3.40
CA PRO A 232 -25.57 -3.65 -3.52
C PRO A 232 -25.30 -5.12 -3.18
N ARG A 233 -26.02 -5.61 -2.16
CA ARG A 233 -25.97 -7.01 -1.73
C ARG A 233 -26.48 -7.94 -2.83
#